data_AF-A0A951AWM2-F1
#
_entry.id   AF-A0A951AWM2-F1
#
_cell.length_a   1.000
_cell.length_b   1.000
_cell.length_c   1.000
_cell.angle_alpha   90.00
_cell.angle_beta   90.00
_cell.angle_gamma   90.00
#
_symmetry.space_group_name_H-M   'P 1'
#
loop_
_entity.id
_entity.type
_entity.pdbx_description
1 polymer ?
#
loop_
_entity_poly.entity_id
_entity_poly.type
_entity_poly.pdbx_seq_one_letter_code
_entity_poly.pdbx_strand_id
1 'polypeptide(L)'
;MPPKLRPGRFAGLLLAFALAYAGAAASNAAEAERPLPVVAAENFYADVARQVAGPGAAVASILSNPDQDPHAFEASPSVARAFAASRIAVVNGAGYDPWATKLLAATKSAGRTTIVVADLL
;
A
#
# COMPACT_ATOMS: atom_id res chain seq x y z
N MET A 1 -16.49 -39.33 38.60
CA MET A 1 -15.44 -38.56 39.30
C MET A 1 -14.86 -37.55 38.31
N PRO A 2 -15.12 -36.24 38.42
CA PRO A 2 -14.63 -35.29 37.42
C PRO A 2 -13.11 -35.08 37.58
N PRO A 3 -12.35 -34.94 36.47
CA PRO A 3 -10.91 -34.75 36.54
C PRO A 3 -10.57 -33.42 37.22
N LYS A 4 -9.75 -33.45 38.27
CA LYS A 4 -9.24 -32.25 38.94
C LYS A 4 -8.22 -31.57 38.01
N LEU A 5 -8.56 -30.39 37.51
CA LEU A 5 -7.63 -29.58 36.71
C LEU A 5 -6.43 -29.16 37.57
N ARG A 6 -5.21 -29.46 37.08
CA ARG A 6 -3.95 -29.09 37.74
C ARG A 6 -3.71 -27.58 37.57
N PRO A 7 -3.51 -26.81 38.66
CA PRO A 7 -3.40 -25.34 38.62
C PRO A 7 -2.29 -24.81 37.70
N GLY A 8 -1.21 -25.56 37.49
CA GLY A 8 -0.11 -25.17 36.59
C GLY A 8 -0.47 -25.13 35.09
N ARG A 9 -1.55 -25.82 34.65
CA ARG A 9 -1.97 -25.82 33.23
C ARG A 9 -2.63 -24.50 32.82
N PHE A 10 -3.26 -23.80 33.77
CA PHE A 10 -3.88 -22.51 33.53
C PHE A 10 -2.86 -21.37 33.48
N ALA A 11 -1.85 -21.41 34.35
CA ALA A 11 -0.76 -20.42 34.35
C ALA A 11 0.05 -20.46 33.04
N GLY A 12 0.35 -21.65 32.52
CA GLY A 12 1.04 -21.81 31.23
C GLY A 12 0.23 -21.31 30.03
N LEU A 13 -1.09 -21.51 30.03
CA LEU A 13 -1.96 -21.03 28.95
C LEU A 13 -2.09 -19.50 28.95
N LEU A 14 -2.20 -18.87 30.12
CA LEU A 14 -2.24 -17.41 30.25
C LEU A 14 -0.93 -16.76 29.79
N LEU A 15 0.21 -17.34 30.14
CA LEU A 15 1.52 -16.84 29.70
C LEU A 15 1.69 -16.96 28.18
N ALA A 16 1.28 -18.09 27.59
CA ALA A 16 1.33 -18.27 26.14
C ALA A 16 0.44 -17.27 25.40
N PHE A 17 -0.76 -16.99 25.93
CA PHE A 17 -1.67 -16.00 25.35
C PHE A 17 -1.11 -14.57 25.46
N ALA A 18 -0.52 -14.21 26.61
CA ALA A 18 0.13 -12.92 26.80
C ALA A 18 1.32 -12.73 25.84
N LEU A 19 2.13 -13.76 25.63
CA LEU A 19 3.25 -13.73 24.67
C LEU A 19 2.75 -13.57 23.22
N ALA A 20 1.71 -14.31 22.84
CA ALA A 20 1.11 -14.20 21.50
C ALA A 20 0.53 -12.80 21.26
N TYR A 21 -0.15 -12.23 22.27
CA TYR A 21 -0.71 -10.89 22.19
C TYR A 21 0.39 -9.80 22.10
N ALA A 22 1.44 -9.91 22.92
CA ALA A 22 2.58 -9.00 22.87
C ALA A 22 3.31 -9.07 21.51
N GLY A 23 3.48 -10.28 20.97
CA GLY A 23 4.06 -10.49 19.64
C GLY A 23 3.23 -9.82 18.54
N ALA A 24 1.90 -10.02 18.56
CA ALA A 24 1.00 -9.38 17.60
C ALA A 24 1.00 -7.85 17.73
N ALA A 25 1.03 -7.31 18.95
CA ALA A 25 1.10 -5.87 19.18
C ALA A 25 2.40 -5.25 18.63
N ALA A 26 3.54 -5.91 18.86
CA ALA A 26 4.84 -5.46 18.34
C ALA A 26 4.89 -5.48 16.80
N SER A 27 4.33 -6.51 16.16
CA SER A 27 4.24 -6.57 14.69
C SER A 27 3.38 -5.45 14.12
N ASN A 28 2.25 -5.13 14.74
CA ASN A 28 1.40 -4.02 14.28
C ASN A 28 2.07 -2.65 14.44
N ALA A 29 2.83 -2.44 15.52
CA ALA A 29 3.59 -1.21 15.72
C ALA A 29 4.66 -1.04 14.64
N ALA A 30 5.40 -2.11 14.30
CA ALA A 30 6.40 -2.07 13.24
C ALA A 30 5.79 -1.83 11.84
N GLU A 31 4.58 -2.35 11.59
CA GLU A 31 3.84 -2.08 10.35
C GLU A 31 3.42 -0.60 10.27
N ALA A 32 3.03 0.00 11.41
CA ALA A 32 2.62 1.41 11.48
C ALA A 32 3.79 2.39 11.28
N GLU A 33 5.02 1.98 11.57
CA GLU A 33 6.24 2.78 11.33
C GLU A 33 6.70 2.73 9.86
N ARG A 34 6.22 1.79 9.05
CA ARG A 34 6.62 1.71 7.63
C ARG A 34 5.95 2.82 6.82
N PRO A 35 6.72 3.57 6.01
CA PRO A 35 6.13 4.55 5.11
C PRO A 35 5.09 3.90 4.18
N LEU A 36 3.95 4.56 4.02
CA LEU A 36 2.87 4.10 3.16
C LEU A 36 3.35 4.08 1.69
N PRO A 37 3.29 2.94 0.98
CA PRO A 37 3.74 2.90 -0.40
C PRO A 37 2.69 3.56 -1.31
N VAL A 38 3.10 4.63 -1.97
CA VAL A 38 2.29 5.39 -2.92
C VAL A 38 2.93 5.29 -4.29
N VAL A 39 2.13 5.03 -5.32
CA VAL A 39 2.55 5.18 -6.71
C VAL A 39 1.74 6.28 -7.36
N ALA A 40 2.40 7.16 -8.09
CA ALA A 40 1.76 8.14 -8.95
C ALA A 40 2.19 7.89 -10.39
N ALA A 41 1.24 7.91 -11.31
CA ALA A 41 1.53 7.73 -12.73
C ALA A 41 2.39 8.89 -13.25
N GLU A 42 2.10 10.12 -12.82
CA GLU A 42 2.80 11.35 -13.23
C GLU A 42 3.59 11.99 -12.08
N ASN A 43 4.69 12.67 -12.42
CA ASN A 43 5.59 13.32 -11.47
C ASN A 43 4.93 14.41 -10.62
N PHE A 44 4.03 15.20 -11.17
CA PHE A 44 3.38 16.29 -10.45
C PHE A 44 2.43 15.78 -9.37
N TYR A 45 1.72 14.67 -9.61
CA TYR A 45 0.97 14.00 -8.56
C TYR A 45 1.87 13.38 -7.49
N ALA A 46 3.02 12.83 -7.90
CA ALA A 46 4.02 12.34 -6.97
C ALA A 46 4.55 13.45 -6.06
N ASP A 47 4.79 14.64 -6.60
CA ASP A 47 5.28 15.80 -5.86
C ASP A 47 4.23 16.29 -4.84
N VAL A 48 2.97 16.45 -5.25
CA VAL A 48 1.87 16.79 -4.33
C VAL A 48 1.75 15.74 -3.22
N ALA A 49 1.79 14.44 -3.56
CA ALA A 49 1.72 13.37 -2.57
C ALA A 49 2.87 13.42 -1.56
N ARG A 50 4.10 13.73 -1.99
CA ARG A 50 5.26 13.90 -1.10
C ARG A 50 5.09 15.10 -0.17
N GLN A 51 4.61 16.22 -0.69
CA GLN A 51 4.39 17.43 0.11
C GLN A 51 3.33 17.19 1.21
N VAL A 52 2.25 16.47 0.88
CA VAL A 52 1.17 16.17 1.83
C VAL A 52 1.58 15.12 2.85
N ALA A 53 2.24 14.04 2.42
CA ALA A 53 2.51 12.89 3.30
C ALA A 53 3.84 12.99 4.07
N GLY A 54 4.78 13.81 3.60
CA GLY A 54 6.11 13.93 4.19
C GLY A 54 6.82 12.57 4.31
N PRO A 55 7.48 12.27 5.46
CA PRO A 55 8.17 11.00 5.66
C PRO A 55 7.21 9.80 5.86
N GLY A 56 5.91 10.04 6.04
CA GLY A 56 4.91 9.00 6.26
C GLY A 56 4.56 8.19 5.01
N ALA A 57 5.05 8.58 3.83
CA ALA A 57 4.85 7.86 2.58
C ALA A 57 6.15 7.64 1.79
N ALA A 58 6.26 6.45 1.20
CA ALA A 58 7.24 6.16 0.17
C ALA A 58 6.57 6.34 -1.20
N VAL A 59 6.84 7.48 -1.86
CA VAL A 59 6.17 7.86 -3.11
C VAL A 59 7.02 7.55 -4.33
N ALA A 60 6.54 6.69 -5.22
CA ALA A 60 7.13 6.42 -6.53
C ALA A 60 6.42 7.21 -7.64
N SER A 61 7.21 7.78 -8.56
CA SER A 61 6.73 8.43 -9.79
C SER A 61 7.09 7.55 -10.98
N ILE A 62 6.13 7.23 -11.86
CA ILE A 62 6.40 6.42 -13.06
C ILE A 62 6.91 7.31 -14.19
N LEU A 63 6.09 8.24 -14.67
CA LEU A 63 6.48 9.24 -15.66
C LEU A 63 7.16 10.41 -14.95
N SER A 64 8.48 10.26 -14.78
CA SER A 64 9.29 11.27 -14.10
C SER A 64 9.73 12.41 -15.02
N ASN A 65 9.78 12.17 -16.34
CA ASN A 65 10.07 13.19 -17.34
C ASN A 65 8.76 13.92 -17.74
N PRO A 66 8.62 15.23 -17.49
CA PRO A 66 7.41 15.97 -17.85
C PRO A 66 7.17 16.07 -19.36
N ASP A 67 8.21 15.87 -20.18
CA ASP A 67 8.10 15.94 -21.65
C ASP A 67 7.67 14.60 -22.28
N GLN A 68 7.53 13.54 -21.47
CA GLN A 68 7.15 12.23 -21.96
C GLN A 68 5.64 12.16 -22.21
N ASP A 69 5.26 11.75 -23.42
CA ASP A 69 3.85 11.53 -23.77
C ASP A 69 3.29 10.30 -23.01
N PRO A 70 2.30 10.49 -22.10
CA PRO A 70 1.68 9.39 -21.36
C PRO A 70 0.90 8.42 -22.27
N HIS A 71 0.46 8.85 -23.44
CA HIS A 71 -0.27 7.99 -24.38
C HIS A 71 0.65 7.03 -25.12
N ALA A 72 1.93 7.40 -25.29
CA ALA A 72 2.95 6.59 -25.92
C ALA A 72 3.69 5.66 -24.93
N PHE A 73 3.43 5.80 -23.63
CA PHE A 73 4.12 5.00 -22.62
C PHE A 73 3.65 3.55 -22.58
N GLU A 74 4.62 2.63 -22.51
CA GLU A 74 4.37 1.21 -22.31
C GLU A 74 4.89 0.76 -20.94
N ALA A 75 3.99 0.21 -20.14
CA ALA A 75 4.31 -0.24 -18.79
C ALA A 75 5.21 -1.48 -18.81
N SER A 76 6.36 -1.38 -18.14
CA SER A 76 7.24 -2.52 -17.93
C SER A 76 6.76 -3.41 -16.75
N PRO A 77 7.27 -4.65 -16.62
CA PRO A 77 6.96 -5.49 -15.47
C PRO A 77 7.32 -4.88 -14.12
N SER A 78 8.33 -4.00 -14.04
CA SER A 78 8.66 -3.30 -12.79
C SER A 78 7.61 -2.26 -12.41
N VAL A 79 7.03 -1.56 -13.39
CA VAL A 79 5.90 -0.64 -13.18
C VAL A 79 4.69 -1.42 -12.67
N ALA A 80 4.37 -2.56 -13.29
CA ALA A 80 3.27 -3.41 -12.82
C ALA A 80 3.46 -3.86 -11.36
N ARG A 81 4.69 -4.22 -10.96
CA ARG A 81 5.01 -4.54 -9.56
C ARG A 81 4.84 -3.35 -8.62
N ALA A 82 5.22 -2.14 -9.04
CA ALA A 82 5.02 -0.93 -8.25
C ALA A 82 3.53 -0.68 -7.98
N PHE A 83 2.68 -0.81 -9.01
CA PHE A 83 1.23 -0.71 -8.84
C PHE A 83 0.68 -1.80 -7.92
N ALA A 84 1.12 -3.05 -8.08
CA ALA A 84 0.66 -4.15 -7.24
C ALA A 84 1.04 -4.01 -5.75
N ALA A 85 2.21 -3.43 -5.47
CA ALA A 85 2.70 -3.21 -4.11
C ALA A 85 2.16 -1.92 -3.45
N SER A 86 1.59 -1.00 -4.23
CA SER A 86 1.09 0.28 -3.72
C SER A 86 -0.17 0.12 -2.86
N ARG A 87 -0.25 0.95 -1.82
CA ARG A 87 -1.46 1.12 -0.99
C ARG A 87 -2.26 2.35 -1.39
N ILE A 88 -1.61 3.32 -2.05
CA ILE A 88 -2.29 4.40 -2.78
C ILE A 88 -1.75 4.43 -4.20
N ALA A 89 -2.64 4.48 -5.18
CA ALA A 89 -2.28 4.76 -6.57
C ALA A 89 -2.98 6.04 -7.02
N VAL A 90 -2.22 7.00 -7.53
CA VAL A 90 -2.73 8.24 -8.12
C VAL A 90 -2.52 8.18 -9.63
N VAL A 91 -3.61 8.29 -10.38
CA VAL A 91 -3.63 8.24 -11.84
C VAL A 91 -4.49 9.38 -12.36
N ASN A 92 -4.20 9.84 -13.58
CA ASN A 92 -4.98 10.93 -14.16
C ASN A 92 -6.40 10.48 -14.51
N GLY A 93 -6.53 9.39 -15.28
CA GLY A 93 -7.81 8.94 -15.83
C GLY A 93 -8.26 9.74 -17.05
N ALA A 94 -9.55 9.60 -17.40
CA ALA A 94 -10.18 10.19 -18.60
C ALA A 94 -9.47 9.89 -19.94
N GLY A 95 -8.69 8.81 -20.00
CA GLY A 95 -7.95 8.40 -21.19
C GLY A 95 -6.56 9.00 -21.34
N TYR A 96 -6.10 9.82 -20.39
CA TYR A 96 -4.77 10.44 -20.39
C TYR A 96 -3.64 9.42 -20.25
N ASP A 97 -3.78 8.50 -19.29
CA ASP A 97 -2.80 7.49 -18.91
C ASP A 97 -3.41 6.06 -19.02
N PRO A 98 -3.74 5.62 -20.25
CA PRO A 98 -4.47 4.36 -20.46
C PRO A 98 -3.70 3.14 -19.95
N TRP A 99 -2.36 3.18 -19.95
CA TRP A 99 -1.51 2.15 -19.39
C TRP A 99 -1.71 2.00 -17.87
N ALA A 100 -1.89 3.09 -17.13
CA ALA A 100 -2.04 3.09 -15.68
C ALA A 100 -3.40 2.49 -15.29
N THR A 101 -4.46 2.88 -16.01
CA THR A 101 -5.80 2.32 -15.81
C THR A 101 -5.81 0.80 -16.08
N LYS A 102 -5.13 0.33 -17.13
CA LYS A 102 -4.96 -1.12 -17.40
C LYS A 102 -4.21 -1.83 -16.27
N LEU A 103 -3.14 -1.24 -15.75
CA LEU A 103 -2.40 -1.81 -14.62
C LEU A 103 -3.25 -1.87 -13.35
N LEU A 104 -4.03 -0.84 -13.04
CA LEU A 104 -4.94 -0.84 -11.90
C LEU A 104 -5.95 -1.99 -11.99
N ALA A 105 -6.50 -2.22 -13.18
CA ALA A 105 -7.42 -3.33 -13.43
C ALA A 105 -6.76 -4.71 -13.32
N ALA A 106 -5.48 -4.83 -13.71
CA ALA A 106 -4.70 -6.07 -13.62
C ALA A 106 -4.15 -6.35 -12.21
N THR A 107 -3.96 -5.30 -11.40
CA THR A 107 -3.33 -5.37 -10.06
C THR A 107 -4.31 -5.05 -8.94
N LYS A 108 -5.52 -5.63 -9.01
CA LYS A 108 -6.56 -5.39 -7.99
C LYS A 108 -6.05 -5.78 -6.60
N SER A 109 -6.24 -4.89 -5.64
CA SER A 109 -5.91 -5.09 -4.23
C SER A 109 -7.04 -4.55 -3.38
N ALA A 110 -7.58 -5.37 -2.47
CA ALA A 110 -8.66 -4.97 -1.58
C ALA A 110 -8.25 -3.87 -0.58
N GLY A 111 -6.94 -3.67 -0.38
CA GLY A 111 -6.38 -2.70 0.56
C GLY A 111 -5.78 -1.45 -0.09
N ARG A 112 -5.93 -1.27 -1.41
CA ARG A 112 -5.40 -0.11 -2.15
C ARG A 112 -6.49 0.94 -2.35
N THR A 113 -6.18 2.17 -1.98
CA THR A 113 -6.97 3.34 -2.39
C THR A 113 -6.49 3.80 -3.76
N THR A 114 -7.41 3.98 -4.70
CA THR A 114 -7.10 4.52 -6.03
C THR A 114 -7.72 5.90 -6.13
N ILE A 115 -6.89 6.88 -6.50
CA ILE A 115 -7.31 8.25 -6.77
C ILE A 115 -7.22 8.43 -8.29
N VAL A 116 -8.37 8.53 -8.93
CA VAL A 116 -8.48 8.89 -10.34
C VAL A 116 -8.77 10.39 -10.37
N VAL A 117 -7.81 11.20 -10.78
CA VAL A 117 -7.92 12.66 -10.67
C VAL A 117 -9.09 13.21 -11.49
N ALA A 118 -9.35 12.62 -12.66
CA ALA A 118 -10.47 12.99 -13.51
C ALA A 118 -11.84 12.82 -12.83
N ASP A 119 -11.96 11.93 -11.84
CA ASP A 119 -13.22 11.69 -11.11
C ASP A 119 -13.46 12.74 -10.00
N LEU A 120 -12.52 13.69 -9.80
CA LEU A 120 -12.58 14.74 -8.78
C LEU A 120 -13.05 16.10 -9.32
N LEU A 121 -13.37 16.18 -10.62
CA LEU A 121 -13.80 17.39 -11.34
C LEU A 121 -15.28 17.28 -11.72
#